data_AF-A0A9W8XY88-F1
#
_entry.id   AF-A0A9W8XY88-F1
#
_cell.length_a   1.000
_cell.length_b   1.000
_cell.length_c   1.000
_cell.angle_alpha   90.00
_cell.angle_beta   90.00
_cell.angle_gamma   90.00
#
_symmetry.space_group_name_H-M   'P 1'
#
loop_
_entity.id
_entity.type
_entity.pdbx_description
1 polymer ?
#
loop_
_entity_poly.entity_id
_entity_poly.type
_entity_poly.pdbx_seq_one_letter_code
_entity_poly.pdbx_strand_id
1 'polypeptide(L)'
;MSSSSPSAIGSSLEDLLQPVVLLRAFYLAASLLAVPALRTRFLAYGSRATSSREGEQPPANHGSALHQLLDYAATIQVPHNYFTHFYITSVACSLFWGWKLQLWHARGQLQIVWALMLLQGVRRMLESYAYTSTSKSRMWFAHWVLGLAFYVTINIAIWTEEPARTPGDWATAAVVPAVLTAHALQHTYHGYLYRLRIENKGYQLPLPPSLPGILTHTHINHARPVLSNTTLQTLRTHITSTMAPKNKSKKDASSSTDDSSSKPKLKPATSINVRHILCEKHSKKEEALEKIRGGAKFDDVAREMSEDKARQGGSLGWKVRGSLLQDFEKVAYELEVSSVGKPVVGEVKTGRGII
;
A
#
# COMPACT_ATOMS: atom_id res chain seq x y z
N MET A 1 -20.77 -39.49 -57.51
CA MET A 1 -19.37 -39.12 -57.21
C MET A 1 -19.34 -37.63 -56.88
N SER A 2 -19.21 -37.29 -55.60
CA SER A 2 -18.79 -35.97 -55.12
C SER A 2 -18.41 -36.16 -53.65
N SER A 3 -17.23 -36.71 -53.44
CA SER A 3 -16.60 -36.83 -52.13
C SER A 3 -16.31 -35.44 -51.58
N SER A 4 -17.01 -35.07 -50.51
CA SER A 4 -16.63 -33.97 -49.63
C SER A 4 -15.35 -34.37 -48.90
N SER A 5 -14.21 -33.89 -49.39
CA SER A 5 -12.94 -33.96 -48.67
C SER A 5 -13.02 -33.07 -47.43
N PRO A 6 -12.67 -33.55 -46.22
CA PRO A 6 -12.45 -32.69 -45.08
C PRO A 6 -11.17 -31.89 -45.34
N SER A 7 -11.31 -30.57 -45.43
CA SER A 7 -10.18 -29.64 -45.52
C SER A 7 -9.22 -29.91 -44.35
N ALA A 8 -8.06 -30.44 -44.71
CA ALA A 8 -7.00 -30.83 -43.82
C ALA A 8 -6.51 -29.64 -42.98
N ILE A 9 -6.36 -29.90 -41.68
CA ILE A 9 -5.35 -29.47 -40.69
C ILE A 9 -4.19 -28.61 -41.27
N GLY A 10 -4.51 -27.46 -41.87
CA GLY A 10 -3.59 -26.40 -42.28
C GLY A 10 -3.87 -25.08 -41.56
N SER A 11 -4.86 -25.07 -40.67
CA SER A 11 -5.40 -23.89 -40.03
C SER A 11 -4.74 -23.58 -38.68
N SER A 12 -3.89 -24.45 -38.14
CA SER A 12 -3.49 -24.36 -36.74
C SER A 12 -2.58 -23.19 -36.40
N LEU A 13 -1.60 -22.82 -37.24
CA LEU A 13 -0.66 -21.74 -36.91
C LEU A 13 -1.22 -20.35 -37.27
N GLU A 14 -1.85 -20.22 -38.43
CA GLU A 14 -2.48 -18.98 -38.88
C GLU A 14 -3.70 -18.61 -38.00
N ASP A 15 -4.51 -19.60 -37.57
CA ASP A 15 -5.58 -19.35 -36.60
C ASP A 15 -5.04 -18.97 -35.22
N LEU A 16 -3.89 -19.54 -34.81
CA LEU A 16 -3.20 -19.13 -33.58
C LEU A 16 -2.59 -17.73 -33.67
N LEU A 17 -2.17 -17.30 -34.87
CA LEU A 17 -1.62 -15.97 -35.13
C LEU A 17 -2.69 -14.90 -35.36
N GLN A 18 -3.98 -15.26 -35.32
CA GLN A 18 -5.05 -14.28 -35.37
C GLN A 18 -4.86 -13.25 -34.24
N PRO A 19 -4.92 -11.94 -34.54
CA PRO A 19 -4.68 -10.89 -33.54
C PRO A 19 -5.52 -11.04 -32.27
N VAL A 20 -6.76 -11.52 -32.41
CA VAL A 20 -7.69 -11.78 -31.31
C VAL A 20 -7.21 -12.94 -30.43
N VAL A 21 -6.71 -14.03 -31.03
CA VAL A 21 -6.18 -15.19 -30.29
C VAL A 21 -4.90 -14.83 -29.57
N LEU A 22 -3.99 -14.11 -30.22
CA LEU A 22 -2.77 -13.59 -29.62
C LEU A 22 -3.05 -12.65 -28.45
N LEU A 23 -4.03 -11.76 -28.60
CA LEU A 23 -4.45 -10.83 -27.56
C LEU A 23 -5.02 -11.57 -26.33
N ARG A 24 -5.90 -12.55 -26.56
CA ARG A 24 -6.48 -13.38 -25.50
C ARG A 24 -5.40 -14.21 -24.79
N ALA A 25 -4.49 -14.81 -25.55
CA ALA A 25 -3.35 -15.55 -25.01
C ALA A 25 -2.44 -14.66 -24.15
N PHE A 26 -2.16 -13.43 -24.60
CA PHE A 26 -1.40 -12.45 -23.83
C PHE A 26 -2.05 -12.13 -22.48
N TYR A 27 -3.35 -11.83 -22.43
CA TYR A 27 -4.04 -11.50 -21.18
C TYR A 27 -4.15 -12.69 -20.22
N LEU A 28 -4.32 -13.91 -20.74
CA LEU A 28 -4.29 -15.13 -19.96
C LEU A 28 -2.89 -15.36 -19.34
N ALA A 29 -1.83 -15.23 -20.14
CA ALA A 29 -0.45 -15.34 -19.67
C ALA A 29 -0.10 -14.26 -18.63
N ALA A 30 -0.54 -13.01 -18.86
CA ALA A 30 -0.36 -11.91 -17.92
C ALA A 30 -1.09 -12.16 -16.58
N SER A 31 -2.25 -12.80 -16.62
CA SER A 31 -3.03 -13.15 -15.43
C SER A 31 -2.40 -14.30 -14.64
N LEU A 32 -1.76 -15.27 -15.31
CA LEU A 32 -0.97 -16.33 -14.68
C LEU A 32 0.26 -15.78 -13.92
N LEU A 33 0.85 -14.67 -14.38
CA LEU A 33 1.93 -13.99 -13.65
C LEU A 33 1.47 -13.37 -12.31
N ALA A 34 0.16 -13.19 -12.10
CA ALA A 34 -0.39 -12.70 -10.84
C ALA A 34 -0.54 -13.78 -9.76
N VAL A 35 -0.28 -15.06 -10.09
CA VAL A 35 -0.33 -16.19 -9.15
C VAL A 35 0.69 -15.99 -8.02
N PRO A 36 0.34 -16.24 -6.74
CA PRO A 36 1.19 -15.92 -5.59
C PRO A 36 2.63 -16.44 -5.66
N ALA A 37 2.84 -17.60 -6.27
CA ALA A 37 4.16 -18.23 -6.43
C ALA A 37 5.12 -17.44 -7.34
N LEU A 38 4.61 -16.79 -8.38
CA LEU A 38 5.41 -15.92 -9.27
C LEU A 38 5.52 -14.49 -8.71
N ARG A 39 4.56 -14.10 -7.88
CA ARG A 39 4.47 -12.76 -7.29
C ARG A 39 5.62 -12.45 -6.33
N THR A 40 6.06 -13.41 -5.53
CA THR A 40 7.12 -13.21 -4.53
C THR A 40 8.51 -13.05 -5.15
N ARG A 41 8.76 -13.70 -6.29
CA ARG A 41 10.07 -13.71 -6.96
C ARG A 41 10.23 -12.59 -7.99
N PHE A 42 9.16 -12.24 -8.70
CA PHE A 42 9.25 -11.28 -9.81
C PHE A 42 8.51 -9.97 -9.55
N LEU A 43 7.45 -9.93 -8.73
CA LEU A 43 6.57 -8.74 -8.53
C LEU A 43 6.89 -7.89 -7.28
N ALA A 44 7.94 -8.21 -6.52
CA ALA A 44 8.33 -7.38 -5.38
C ALA A 44 8.86 -6.02 -5.87
N TYR A 45 8.08 -4.96 -5.66
CA TYR A 45 8.39 -3.58 -6.10
C TYR A 45 8.13 -2.56 -4.98
N GLY A 46 8.84 -1.43 -5.01
CA GLY A 46 8.70 -0.36 -4.03
C GLY A 46 9.07 -0.80 -2.61
N SER A 47 8.28 -0.42 -1.62
CA SER A 47 8.48 -0.79 -0.20
C SER A 47 8.37 -2.29 0.09
N ARG A 48 7.89 -3.09 -0.88
CA ARG A 48 7.83 -4.55 -0.77
C ARG A 48 9.13 -5.23 -1.21
N ALA A 49 9.98 -4.53 -1.97
CA ALA A 49 11.31 -5.03 -2.34
C ALA A 49 12.35 -4.83 -1.23
N THR A 50 12.14 -3.83 -0.36
CA THR A 50 13.05 -3.57 0.78
C THR A 50 12.98 -4.66 1.84
N SER A 51 11.82 -5.27 2.06
CA SER A 51 11.64 -6.39 2.99
C SER A 51 12.33 -7.68 2.56
N SER A 52 12.57 -7.88 1.26
CA SER A 52 13.21 -9.09 0.74
C SER A 52 14.74 -9.04 0.76
N ARG A 53 15.34 -7.87 1.03
CA ARG A 53 16.82 -7.69 1.04
C ARG A 53 17.43 -7.63 2.44
N GLU A 54 16.63 -7.54 3.50
CA GLU A 54 17.12 -7.30 4.87
C GLU A 54 17.31 -8.57 5.71
N GLY A 55 17.37 -9.76 5.12
CA GLY A 55 17.51 -11.00 5.89
C GLY A 55 18.20 -12.20 5.23
N GLU A 56 18.69 -12.09 3.99
CA GLU A 56 19.28 -13.26 3.31
C GLU A 56 20.78 -13.05 3.07
N GLN A 57 21.60 -13.85 3.79
CA GLN A 57 23.02 -14.02 3.49
C GLN A 57 23.18 -14.47 2.03
N PRO A 58 24.24 -14.04 1.33
CA PRO A 58 24.46 -14.50 -0.04
C PRO A 58 24.63 -16.02 -0.03
N PRO A 59 23.80 -16.79 -0.78
CA PRO A 59 24.01 -18.22 -0.85
C PRO A 59 25.34 -18.46 -1.57
N ALA A 60 26.21 -19.20 -0.89
CA ALA A 60 27.37 -19.77 -1.52
C ALA A 60 26.92 -20.81 -2.56
N ASN A 61 27.43 -20.65 -3.78
CA ASN A 61 27.71 -21.67 -4.80
C ASN A 61 26.69 -21.99 -5.93
N HIS A 62 27.24 -21.92 -7.15
CA HIS A 62 26.89 -22.55 -8.44
C HIS A 62 25.43 -22.55 -8.93
N GLY A 63 24.93 -21.39 -9.37
CA GLY A 63 23.84 -21.32 -10.35
C GLY A 63 24.39 -21.38 -11.78
N SER A 64 23.76 -22.16 -12.68
CA SER A 64 24.08 -22.21 -14.11
C SER A 64 24.14 -20.80 -14.72
N ALA A 65 24.84 -20.62 -15.85
CA ALA A 65 24.94 -19.32 -16.55
C ALA A 65 23.58 -18.62 -16.75
N LEU A 66 22.51 -19.40 -16.82
CA LEU A 66 21.12 -18.94 -16.89
C LEU A 66 20.69 -18.19 -15.61
N HIS A 67 21.05 -18.68 -14.42
CA HIS A 67 20.79 -18.00 -13.15
C HIS A 67 21.58 -16.70 -13.02
N GLN A 68 22.86 -16.68 -13.43
CA GLN A 68 23.65 -15.45 -13.44
C GLN A 68 23.12 -14.41 -14.45
N LEU A 69 22.63 -14.86 -15.61
CA LEU A 69 21.95 -13.99 -16.58
C LEU A 69 20.62 -13.48 -16.04
N LEU A 70 19.83 -14.31 -15.36
CA LEU A 70 18.59 -13.87 -14.70
C LEU A 70 18.87 -12.86 -13.59
N ASP A 71 19.90 -13.09 -12.78
CA ASP A 71 20.30 -12.18 -11.70
C ASP A 71 20.81 -10.85 -12.27
N TYR A 72 21.61 -10.89 -13.35
CA TYR A 72 22.03 -9.69 -14.08
C TYR A 72 20.82 -8.94 -14.67
N ALA A 73 19.90 -9.65 -15.32
CA ALA A 73 18.66 -9.07 -15.84
C ALA A 73 17.75 -8.50 -14.72
N ALA A 74 17.76 -9.08 -13.52
CA ALA A 74 17.04 -8.59 -12.34
C ALA A 74 17.61 -7.25 -11.81
N THR A 75 18.90 -6.97 -12.06
CA THR A 75 19.51 -5.69 -11.68
C THR A 75 19.14 -4.52 -12.59
N ILE A 76 18.63 -4.79 -13.80
CA ILE A 76 18.22 -3.76 -14.74
C ILE A 76 16.92 -3.12 -14.24
N GLN A 77 17.06 -1.93 -13.66
CA GLN A 77 15.95 -1.17 -13.08
C GLN A 77 15.82 0.21 -13.69
N VAL A 78 14.59 0.54 -14.05
CA VAL A 78 14.18 1.76 -14.70
C VAL A 78 13.73 2.79 -13.66
N PRO A 79 14.04 4.09 -13.83
CA PRO A 79 13.63 5.11 -12.88
C PRO A 79 12.11 5.39 -12.91
N HIS A 80 11.56 5.95 -11.84
CA HIS A 80 10.12 6.19 -11.67
C HIS A 80 9.51 7.15 -12.71
N ASN A 81 10.29 8.04 -13.32
CA ASN A 81 9.79 8.94 -14.36
C ASN A 81 9.36 8.22 -15.66
N TYR A 82 9.77 6.96 -15.86
CA TYR A 82 9.38 6.17 -17.03
C TYR A 82 7.92 5.70 -16.97
N PHE A 83 7.20 5.91 -15.87
CA PHE A 83 5.74 5.71 -15.83
C PHE A 83 5.03 6.57 -16.89
N THR A 84 5.56 7.75 -17.21
CA THR A 84 5.00 8.62 -18.26
C THR A 84 5.11 7.96 -19.65
N HIS A 85 6.08 7.07 -19.88
CA HIS A 85 6.24 6.36 -21.16
C HIS A 85 5.05 5.47 -21.49
N PHE A 86 4.37 4.90 -20.49
CA PHE A 86 3.17 4.09 -20.70
C PHE A 86 2.06 4.92 -21.37
N TYR A 87 1.84 6.13 -20.88
CA TYR A 87 0.82 7.02 -21.42
C TYR A 87 1.24 7.64 -22.76
N ILE A 88 2.52 7.99 -22.93
CA ILE A 88 3.05 8.44 -24.23
C ILE A 88 2.82 7.36 -25.29
N THR A 89 3.15 6.11 -24.97
CA THR A 89 2.96 4.96 -25.88
C THR A 89 1.49 4.76 -26.20
N SER A 90 0.60 4.86 -25.19
CA SER A 90 -0.84 4.77 -25.40
C SER A 90 -1.37 5.88 -26.32
N VAL A 91 -0.94 7.13 -26.11
CA VAL A 91 -1.37 8.28 -26.93
C VAL A 91 -0.85 8.13 -28.35
N ALA A 92 0.43 7.80 -28.52
CA ALA A 92 1.04 7.58 -29.83
C ALA A 92 0.34 6.43 -30.60
N CYS A 93 0.04 5.32 -29.92
CA CYS A 93 -0.68 4.19 -30.51
C CYS A 93 -2.10 4.61 -30.94
N SER A 94 -2.84 5.33 -30.07
CA SER A 94 -4.18 5.83 -30.38
C SER A 94 -4.19 6.81 -31.57
N LEU A 95 -3.20 7.69 -31.68
CA LEU A 95 -3.03 8.59 -32.82
C LEU A 95 -2.67 7.83 -34.11
N PHE A 96 -1.78 6.86 -34.02
CA PHE A 96 -1.40 6.01 -35.15
C PHE A 96 -2.61 5.27 -35.73
N TRP A 97 -3.41 4.61 -34.88
CA TRP A 97 -4.61 3.91 -35.32
C TRP A 97 -5.70 4.87 -35.81
N GLY A 98 -5.86 6.03 -35.15
CA GLY A 98 -6.76 7.09 -35.60
C GLY A 98 -6.44 7.57 -37.02
N TRP A 99 -5.15 7.70 -37.35
CA TRP A 99 -4.69 8.01 -38.70
C TRP A 99 -4.85 6.84 -39.67
N LYS A 100 -4.40 5.64 -39.28
CA LYS A 100 -4.42 4.43 -40.13
C LYS A 100 -5.84 4.03 -40.54
N LEU A 101 -6.79 4.14 -39.62
CA LEU A 101 -8.21 3.81 -39.83
C LEU A 101 -9.05 5.03 -40.24
N GLN A 102 -8.43 6.21 -40.42
CA GLN A 102 -9.10 7.47 -40.79
C GLN A 102 -10.30 7.81 -39.88
N LEU A 103 -10.19 7.51 -38.59
CA LEU A 103 -11.27 7.68 -37.60
C LEU A 103 -11.71 9.14 -37.45
N TRP A 104 -10.86 10.09 -37.84
CA TRP A 104 -11.19 11.50 -37.86
C TRP A 104 -12.36 11.84 -38.79
N HIS A 105 -12.53 11.05 -39.85
CA HIS A 105 -13.61 11.18 -40.83
C HIS A 105 -14.69 10.10 -40.68
N ALA A 106 -14.44 9.08 -39.85
CA ALA A 106 -15.44 8.07 -39.52
C ALA A 106 -16.60 8.72 -38.75
N ARG A 107 -17.84 8.31 -39.05
CA ARG A 107 -19.04 8.75 -38.32
C ARG A 107 -19.55 7.59 -37.46
N GLY A 108 -19.90 7.86 -36.20
CA GLY A 108 -20.59 6.92 -35.32
C GLY A 108 -19.85 6.58 -34.02
N GLN A 109 -20.25 5.48 -33.39
CA GLN A 109 -19.82 5.08 -32.05
C GLN A 109 -18.30 4.86 -31.95
N LEU A 110 -17.67 4.35 -33.02
CA LEU A 110 -16.22 4.08 -33.05
C LEU A 110 -15.38 5.35 -32.87
N GLN A 111 -15.82 6.46 -33.49
CA GLN A 111 -15.16 7.77 -33.35
C GLN A 111 -15.27 8.28 -31.91
N ILE A 112 -16.41 8.07 -31.25
CA ILE A 112 -16.64 8.48 -29.85
C ILE A 112 -15.74 7.69 -28.90
N VAL A 113 -15.70 6.36 -29.05
CA VAL A 113 -14.87 5.47 -28.23
C VAL A 113 -13.39 5.83 -28.37
N TRP A 114 -12.94 6.03 -29.62
CA TRP A 114 -11.59 6.48 -29.92
C TRP A 114 -11.26 7.83 -29.24
N ALA A 115 -12.14 8.83 -29.39
CA ALA A 115 -11.94 10.15 -28.82
C ALA A 115 -11.90 10.13 -27.29
N LEU A 116 -12.76 9.33 -26.65
CA LEU A 116 -12.77 9.14 -25.19
C LEU A 116 -11.47 8.47 -24.70
N MET A 117 -10.99 7.46 -25.41
CA MET A 117 -9.74 6.77 -25.08
C MET A 117 -8.53 7.70 -25.26
N LEU A 118 -8.48 8.47 -26.35
CA LEU A 118 -7.43 9.46 -26.59
C LEU A 118 -7.45 10.54 -25.50
N LEU A 119 -8.63 11.07 -25.15
CA LEU A 119 -8.80 12.04 -24.07
C LEU A 119 -8.31 11.48 -22.73
N GLN A 120 -8.63 10.22 -22.42
CA GLN A 120 -8.12 9.53 -21.23
C GLN A 120 -6.59 9.45 -21.24
N GLY A 121 -6.01 9.01 -22.37
CA GLY A 121 -4.57 8.83 -22.54
C GLY A 121 -3.82 10.14 -22.38
N VAL A 122 -4.25 11.20 -23.06
CA VAL A 122 -3.65 12.54 -23.00
C VAL A 122 -3.75 13.10 -21.58
N ARG A 123 -4.93 13.03 -20.95
CA ARG A 123 -5.10 13.48 -19.57
C ARG A 123 -4.14 12.76 -18.62
N ARG A 124 -4.07 11.42 -18.70
CA ARG A 124 -3.18 10.62 -17.84
C ARG A 124 -1.71 10.91 -18.11
N MET A 125 -1.32 11.16 -19.36
CA MET A 125 0.03 11.58 -19.73
C MET A 125 0.40 12.91 -19.08
N LEU A 126 -0.47 13.93 -19.22
CA LEU A 126 -0.25 15.26 -18.66
C LEU A 126 -0.23 15.24 -17.13
N GLU A 127 -1.18 14.55 -16.50
CA GLU A 127 -1.21 14.37 -15.04
C GLU A 127 0.03 13.63 -14.55
N SER A 128 0.43 12.55 -15.23
CA SER A 128 1.65 11.79 -14.87
C SER A 128 2.87 12.70 -14.93
N TYR A 129 3.03 13.47 -16.01
CA TYR A 129 4.13 14.42 -16.15
C TYR A 129 4.11 15.51 -15.08
N ALA A 130 2.97 16.16 -14.86
CA ALA A 130 2.81 17.25 -13.90
C ALA A 130 2.98 16.79 -12.43
N TYR A 131 2.54 15.58 -12.09
CA TYR A 131 2.60 15.02 -10.74
C TYR A 131 3.76 14.02 -10.56
N THR A 132 4.71 13.95 -11.51
CA THR A 132 5.88 13.06 -11.42
C THR A 132 6.68 13.45 -10.18
N SER A 133 6.69 12.55 -9.19
CA SER A 133 7.54 12.70 -8.02
C SER A 133 8.97 12.26 -8.37
N THR A 134 9.96 12.99 -7.86
CA THR A 134 11.39 12.64 -7.87
C THR A 134 11.71 11.48 -6.91
N SER A 135 10.86 10.45 -6.92
CA SER A 135 11.02 9.29 -6.06
C SER A 135 12.25 8.47 -6.47
N LYS A 136 13.04 8.07 -5.48
CA LYS A 136 14.18 7.15 -5.67
C LYS A 136 13.75 5.69 -5.95
N SER A 137 12.44 5.40 -5.98
CA SER A 137 11.91 4.06 -6.27
C SER A 137 12.16 3.68 -7.73
N ARG A 138 12.75 2.51 -7.97
CA ARG A 138 13.10 2.02 -9.33
C ARG A 138 12.34 0.75 -9.66
N MET A 139 11.73 0.71 -10.84
CA MET A 139 10.89 -0.40 -11.32
C MET A 139 11.73 -1.40 -12.12
N TRP A 140 11.47 -2.68 -11.97
CA TRP A 140 12.18 -3.69 -12.76
C TRP A 140 11.88 -3.55 -14.25
N PHE A 141 12.92 -3.65 -15.08
CA PHE A 141 12.82 -3.39 -16.53
C PHE A 141 11.80 -4.28 -17.24
N ALA A 142 11.71 -5.57 -16.91
CA ALA A 142 10.77 -6.44 -17.60
C ALA A 142 9.31 -6.09 -17.27
N HIS A 143 9.00 -5.61 -16.06
CA HIS A 143 7.66 -5.07 -15.80
C HIS A 143 7.38 -3.78 -16.58
N TRP A 144 8.41 -2.96 -16.79
CA TRP A 144 8.27 -1.79 -17.64
C TRP A 144 7.97 -2.20 -19.09
N VAL A 145 8.69 -3.18 -19.65
CA VAL A 145 8.37 -3.73 -20.98
C VAL A 145 6.97 -4.34 -21.01
N LEU A 146 6.59 -5.14 -20.01
CA LEU A 146 5.26 -5.75 -19.91
C LEU A 146 4.15 -4.69 -19.81
N GLY A 147 4.39 -3.60 -19.09
CA GLY A 147 3.48 -2.46 -19.01
C GLY A 147 3.32 -1.77 -20.38
N LEU A 148 4.42 -1.55 -21.11
CA LEU A 148 4.36 -1.01 -22.46
C LEU A 148 3.57 -1.93 -23.40
N ALA A 149 3.86 -3.23 -23.36
CA ALA A 149 3.15 -4.23 -24.14
C ALA A 149 1.64 -4.19 -23.83
N PHE A 150 1.25 -4.13 -22.55
CA PHE A 150 -0.16 -4.02 -22.14
C PHE A 150 -0.85 -2.78 -22.74
N TYR A 151 -0.19 -1.61 -22.73
CA TYR A 151 -0.76 -0.40 -23.32
C TYR A 151 -0.85 -0.46 -24.84
N VAL A 152 0.09 -1.12 -25.52
CA VAL A 152 -0.01 -1.37 -26.96
C VAL A 152 -1.15 -2.32 -27.26
N THR A 153 -1.25 -3.44 -26.55
CA THR A 153 -2.26 -4.48 -26.81
C THR A 153 -3.67 -3.98 -26.54
N ILE A 154 -3.91 -3.19 -25.48
CA ILE A 154 -5.25 -2.64 -25.22
C ILE A 154 -5.69 -1.64 -26.31
N ASN A 155 -4.75 -0.87 -26.85
CA ASN A 155 -5.03 0.05 -27.97
C ASN A 155 -5.30 -0.70 -29.28
N ILE A 156 -4.80 -1.94 -29.44
CA ILE A 156 -5.10 -2.78 -30.60
C ILE A 156 -6.42 -3.52 -30.41
N ALA A 157 -6.68 -4.02 -29.20
CA ALA A 157 -7.84 -4.81 -28.82
C ALA A 157 -9.17 -4.18 -29.24
N ILE A 158 -9.27 -2.87 -29.05
CA ILE A 158 -10.48 -2.09 -29.28
C ILE A 158 -10.92 -2.09 -30.75
N TRP A 159 -9.99 -2.34 -31.68
CA TRP A 159 -10.28 -2.40 -33.13
C TRP A 159 -10.47 -3.84 -33.61
N THR A 160 -9.87 -4.81 -32.93
CA THR A 160 -9.92 -6.22 -33.34
C THR A 160 -11.20 -6.92 -32.88
N GLU A 161 -11.83 -6.42 -31.82
CA GLU A 161 -13.07 -6.99 -31.29
C GLU A 161 -14.25 -6.13 -31.77
N GLU A 162 -14.78 -6.45 -32.96
CA GLU A 162 -16.00 -5.81 -33.45
C GLU A 162 -17.16 -6.09 -32.47
N PRO A 163 -17.95 -5.07 -32.08
CA PRO A 163 -19.08 -5.29 -31.19
C PRO A 163 -20.12 -6.17 -31.90
N ALA A 164 -20.31 -7.40 -31.41
CA ALA A 164 -21.30 -8.35 -31.91
C ALA A 164 -22.75 -7.81 -31.90
N ARG A 165 -22.99 -6.69 -31.19
CA ARG A 165 -24.21 -5.89 -31.21
C ARG A 165 -23.84 -4.42 -31.08
N THR A 166 -24.33 -3.57 -31.99
CA THR A 166 -24.35 -2.12 -31.77
C THR A 166 -25.22 -1.84 -30.54
N PRO A 167 -24.68 -1.27 -29.45
CA PRO A 167 -25.49 -0.81 -28.33
C PRO A 167 -26.57 0.15 -28.85
N GLY A 168 -27.79 0.03 -28.34
CA GLY A 168 -28.85 0.98 -28.68
C GLY A 168 -28.44 2.41 -28.34
N ASP A 169 -28.98 3.40 -29.06
CA ASP A 169 -28.58 4.81 -28.93
C ASP A 169 -28.61 5.34 -27.49
N TRP A 170 -29.54 4.83 -26.68
CA TRP A 170 -29.66 5.16 -25.25
C TRP A 170 -28.45 4.73 -24.42
N ALA A 171 -27.82 3.60 -24.74
CA ALA A 171 -26.66 3.09 -24.01
C ALA A 171 -25.45 3.99 -24.26
N THR A 172 -25.26 4.44 -25.51
CA THR A 172 -24.22 5.42 -25.85
C THR A 172 -24.50 6.76 -25.16
N ALA A 173 -25.76 7.21 -25.15
CA ALA A 173 -26.17 8.45 -24.49
C ALA A 173 -25.94 8.44 -22.96
N ALA A 174 -26.02 7.27 -22.31
CA ALA A 174 -25.76 7.14 -20.87
C ALA A 174 -24.28 6.90 -20.54
N VAL A 175 -23.60 6.07 -21.33
CA VAL A 175 -22.20 5.66 -21.07
C VAL A 175 -21.23 6.81 -21.27
N VAL A 176 -21.42 7.64 -22.30
CA VAL A 176 -20.50 8.76 -22.59
C VAL A 176 -20.44 9.75 -21.40
N PRO A 177 -21.56 10.29 -20.87
CA PRO A 177 -21.54 11.12 -19.68
C PRO A 177 -20.96 10.41 -18.45
N ALA A 178 -21.24 9.12 -18.27
CA ALA A 178 -20.71 8.35 -17.14
C ALA A 178 -19.17 8.25 -17.22
N VAL A 179 -18.61 7.96 -18.40
CA VAL A 179 -17.16 7.90 -18.63
C VAL A 179 -16.51 9.27 -18.40
N LEU A 180 -17.11 10.35 -18.90
CA LEU A 180 -16.62 11.70 -18.67
C LEU A 180 -16.66 12.10 -17.19
N THR A 181 -17.72 11.73 -16.49
CA THR A 181 -17.85 11.93 -15.04
C THR A 181 -16.77 11.16 -14.29
N ALA A 182 -16.53 9.90 -14.65
CA ALA A 182 -15.46 9.09 -14.08
C ALA A 182 -14.07 9.70 -14.35
N HIS A 183 -13.84 10.26 -15.54
CA HIS A 183 -12.60 10.99 -15.85
C HIS A 183 -12.40 12.21 -14.95
N ALA A 184 -13.43 13.03 -14.79
CA ALA A 184 -13.39 14.20 -13.92
C ALA A 184 -13.11 13.80 -12.46
N LEU A 185 -13.78 12.74 -11.98
CA LEU A 185 -13.57 12.23 -10.62
C LEU A 185 -12.14 11.69 -10.43
N GLN A 186 -11.62 10.92 -11.40
CA GLN A 186 -10.24 10.45 -11.36
C GLN A 186 -9.23 11.61 -11.32
N HIS A 187 -9.45 12.64 -12.13
CA HIS A 187 -8.60 13.83 -12.16
C HIS A 187 -8.56 14.53 -10.80
N THR A 188 -9.73 14.75 -10.18
CA THR A 188 -9.80 15.39 -8.86
C THR A 188 -9.12 14.56 -7.77
N TYR A 189 -9.26 13.23 -7.81
CA TYR A 189 -8.56 12.33 -6.89
C TYR A 189 -7.03 12.36 -7.08
N HIS A 190 -6.52 12.35 -8.31
CA HIS A 190 -5.08 12.45 -8.55
C HIS A 190 -4.51 13.78 -8.04
N GLY A 191 -5.21 14.89 -8.29
CA GLY A 191 -4.83 16.20 -7.74
C GLY A 191 -4.83 16.23 -6.21
N TYR A 192 -5.85 15.62 -5.57
CA TYR A 192 -5.92 15.50 -4.12
C TYR A 192 -4.76 14.67 -3.54
N LEU A 193 -4.48 13.49 -4.11
CA LEU A 193 -3.37 12.64 -3.67
C LEU A 193 -2.01 13.30 -3.87
N TYR A 194 -1.84 14.06 -4.94
CA TYR A 194 -0.64 14.86 -5.16
C TYR A 194 -0.48 15.93 -4.08
N ARG A 195 -1.54 16.69 -3.77
CA ARG A 195 -1.52 17.69 -2.67
C ARG A 195 -1.18 17.05 -1.33
N LEU A 196 -1.84 15.94 -0.99
CA LEU A 196 -1.59 15.22 0.26
C LEU A 196 -0.13 14.77 0.39
N ARG A 197 0.50 14.39 -0.73
CA ARG A 197 1.92 14.00 -0.79
C ARG A 197 2.86 15.19 -0.60
N ILE A 198 2.59 16.34 -1.22
CA ILE A 198 3.48 17.51 -1.12
C ILE A 198 3.33 18.24 0.22
N GLU A 199 2.14 18.23 0.81
CA GLU A 199 1.85 18.92 2.09
C GLU A 199 2.34 18.12 3.30
N ASN A 200 2.32 16.78 3.26
CA ASN A 200 2.69 15.93 4.39
C ASN A 200 4.06 15.26 4.19
N LYS A 201 4.92 15.34 5.20
CA LYS A 201 6.21 14.61 5.24
C LYS A 201 6.07 13.09 5.47
N GLY A 202 4.85 12.55 5.51
CA GLY A 202 4.56 11.13 5.80
C GLY A 202 3.29 10.62 5.12
N TYR A 203 3.10 9.30 5.10
CA TYR A 203 1.92 8.67 4.50
C TYR A 203 0.69 8.88 5.38
N GLN A 204 -0.32 9.58 4.86
CA GLN A 204 -1.64 9.72 5.49
C GLN A 204 -2.68 8.93 4.70
N LEU A 205 -3.69 8.40 5.40
CA LEU A 205 -4.79 7.70 4.76
C LEU A 205 -5.60 8.71 3.94
N PRO A 206 -5.77 8.51 2.62
CA PRO A 206 -6.57 9.41 1.80
C PRO A 206 -8.04 9.29 2.21
N LEU A 207 -8.62 10.37 2.72
CA LEU A 207 -10.05 10.46 2.98
C LEU A 207 -10.70 11.19 1.78
N PRO A 208 -11.67 10.58 1.09
CA PRO A 208 -12.28 11.18 -0.08
C PRO A 208 -13.02 12.48 0.30
N PRO A 209 -12.87 13.57 -0.49
CA PRO A 209 -13.61 14.83 -0.23
C PRO A 209 -15.13 14.66 -0.28
N SER A 210 -15.63 13.69 -1.05
CA SER A 210 -17.06 13.46 -1.32
C SER A 210 -17.71 12.39 -0.44
N LEU A 211 -16.97 11.71 0.44
CA LEU A 211 -17.52 10.70 1.35
C LEU A 211 -16.93 10.81 2.77
N PRO A 212 -17.24 11.88 3.53
CA PRO A 212 -16.82 11.97 4.94
C PRO A 212 -17.47 10.90 5.84
N GLY A 213 -18.57 10.27 5.40
CA GLY A 213 -19.48 9.51 6.26
C GLY A 213 -19.60 7.99 6.02
N ILE A 214 -18.98 7.40 4.99
CA ILE A 214 -19.15 5.96 4.69
C ILE A 214 -18.04 5.07 5.28
N LEU A 215 -16.91 5.63 5.67
CA LEU A 215 -15.82 4.90 6.34
C LEU A 215 -15.76 5.13 7.85
N THR A 216 -16.73 5.84 8.42
CA THR A 216 -16.76 6.23 9.83
C THR A 216 -17.90 5.55 10.58
N HIS A 217 -17.69 4.29 10.98
CA HIS A 217 -18.16 3.86 12.30
C HIS A 217 -17.33 2.77 13.00
N THR A 218 -16.33 2.12 12.37
CA THR A 218 -15.64 1.01 13.09
C THR A 218 -14.13 0.93 13.05
N HIS A 219 -13.37 1.74 12.29
CA HIS A 219 -11.92 1.47 12.20
C HIS A 219 -10.94 2.65 12.12
N ILE A 220 -11.33 3.88 12.47
CA ILE A 220 -10.40 5.02 12.44
C ILE A 220 -10.76 5.99 13.57
N ASN A 221 -10.17 5.82 14.76
CA ASN A 221 -10.08 6.89 15.76
C ASN A 221 -8.88 6.68 16.70
N HIS A 222 -7.69 6.59 16.10
CA HIS A 222 -6.42 6.75 16.81
C HIS A 222 -5.59 7.89 16.17
N ALA A 223 -6.13 9.11 16.17
CA ALA A 223 -5.43 10.40 16.03
C ALA A 223 -6.45 11.55 16.23
N ARG A 224 -6.80 11.98 17.47
CA ARG A 224 -6.17 13.00 18.35
C ARG A 224 -6.07 14.42 17.73
N PRO A 225 -6.06 15.50 18.54
CA PRO A 225 -7.18 16.13 19.24
C PRO A 225 -7.32 17.63 18.83
N VAL A 226 -8.42 18.03 18.21
CA VAL A 226 -8.78 19.46 18.07
C VAL A 226 -10.29 19.59 18.33
N LEU A 227 -10.69 19.34 19.57
CA LEU A 227 -11.98 19.75 20.09
C LEU A 227 -11.73 20.35 21.46
N SER A 228 -12.11 21.62 21.59
CA SER A 228 -11.96 22.44 22.79
C SER A 228 -12.42 21.70 24.05
N ASN A 229 -11.54 21.67 25.06
CA ASN A 229 -11.76 20.99 26.34
C ASN A 229 -13.00 21.48 27.12
N THR A 230 -13.61 22.59 26.70
CA THR A 230 -14.77 23.17 27.37
C THR A 230 -16.07 22.43 27.05
N THR A 231 -16.24 21.93 25.81
CA THR A 231 -17.52 21.34 25.37
C THR A 231 -17.69 19.89 25.84
N LEU A 232 -16.59 19.14 25.95
CA LEU A 232 -16.62 17.74 26.41
C LEU A 232 -16.73 17.59 27.93
N GLN A 233 -16.38 18.62 28.72
CA GLN A 233 -16.62 18.61 30.17
C GLN A 233 -18.10 18.85 30.51
N THR A 234 -18.78 19.76 29.81
CA THR A 234 -20.21 20.06 30.02
C THR A 234 -21.12 18.91 29.57
N LEU A 235 -20.76 18.20 28.49
CA LEU A 235 -21.52 17.02 28.04
C LEU A 235 -21.33 15.81 28.98
N ARG A 236 -20.17 15.69 29.64
CA ARG A 236 -19.90 14.57 30.55
C ARG A 236 -20.64 14.70 31.87
N THR A 237 -20.82 15.92 32.40
CA THR A 237 -21.57 16.14 33.65
C THR A 237 -23.08 15.93 33.46
N HIS A 238 -23.64 16.30 32.31
CA HIS A 238 -25.07 16.13 32.02
C HIS A 238 -25.51 14.67 31.83
N ILE A 239 -24.63 13.80 31.32
CA ILE A 239 -24.95 12.38 31.04
C ILE A 239 -24.88 11.53 32.32
N THR A 240 -24.05 11.88 33.30
CA THR A 240 -23.98 11.17 34.60
C THR A 240 -25.09 11.53 35.58
N SER A 241 -25.87 12.59 35.33
CA SER A 241 -26.99 13.00 36.22
C SER A 241 -28.31 12.27 35.93
N THR A 242 -28.47 11.64 34.75
CA THR A 242 -29.78 11.19 34.24
C THR A 242 -29.99 9.68 34.29
N MET A 243 -29.03 8.89 34.75
CA MET A 243 -29.18 7.43 34.86
C MET A 243 -28.79 6.92 36.24
N ALA A 244 -29.72 7.07 37.19
CA ALA A 244 -29.81 6.23 38.36
C ALA A 244 -31.14 5.46 38.32
N PRO A 245 -31.12 4.14 38.59
CA PRO A 245 -32.23 3.54 39.30
C PRO A 245 -31.80 2.83 40.60
N LYS A 246 -32.70 3.01 41.55
CA LYS A 246 -32.80 2.61 42.96
C LYS A 246 -32.86 1.10 43.23
N ASN A 247 -32.39 0.76 44.45
CA ASN A 247 -32.88 -0.28 45.40
C ASN A 247 -32.59 -1.76 45.06
N LYS A 248 -32.27 -2.66 46.01
CA LYS A 248 -32.65 -2.71 47.44
C LYS A 248 -31.80 -3.74 48.22
N SER A 249 -31.55 -3.45 49.51
CA SER A 249 -31.42 -4.37 50.69
C SER A 249 -30.27 -5.40 50.77
N LYS A 250 -29.62 -5.70 51.91
CA LYS A 250 -29.59 -5.20 53.31
C LYS A 250 -28.48 -5.97 54.06
N LYS A 251 -27.92 -5.35 55.12
CA LYS A 251 -27.44 -5.92 56.40
C LYS A 251 -25.91 -6.04 56.68
N ASP A 252 -25.42 -4.95 57.28
CA ASP A 252 -24.75 -4.78 58.59
C ASP A 252 -23.42 -5.48 58.98
N ALA A 253 -22.45 -4.61 59.32
CA ALA A 253 -21.46 -4.64 60.43
C ALA A 253 -20.34 -5.73 60.39
N SER A 254 -19.06 -5.48 60.71
CA SER A 254 -18.34 -4.35 61.33
C SER A 254 -16.82 -4.49 61.13
N SER A 255 -16.13 -3.33 61.14
CA SER A 255 -14.76 -3.06 61.62
C SER A 255 -13.56 -3.89 61.12
N SER A 256 -12.66 -3.28 60.34
CA SER A 256 -11.48 -2.52 60.84
C SER A 256 -10.52 -2.16 59.69
N THR A 257 -10.01 -0.94 59.79
CA THR A 257 -8.90 -0.23 59.12
C THR A 257 -7.74 -1.17 58.71
N ASP A 258 -7.03 -1.04 57.58
CA ASP A 258 -6.26 0.13 57.16
C ASP A 258 -5.70 0.00 55.71
N ASP A 259 -5.44 1.16 55.12
CA ASP A 259 -4.71 1.57 53.91
C ASP A 259 -4.15 0.54 52.89
N SER A 260 -4.68 0.56 51.64
CA SER A 260 -3.87 0.35 50.43
C SER A 260 -4.61 0.79 49.15
N SER A 261 -4.09 1.84 48.51
CA SER A 261 -4.60 2.41 47.26
C SER A 261 -4.36 1.48 46.06
N SER A 262 -5.36 0.66 45.74
CA SER A 262 -5.35 -0.24 44.59
C SER A 262 -5.82 0.47 43.30
N LYS A 263 -4.90 0.59 42.32
CA LYS A 263 -5.19 1.04 40.94
C LYS A 263 -6.23 0.08 40.28
N PRO A 264 -7.16 0.60 39.44
CA PRO A 264 -8.16 -0.24 38.78
C PRO A 264 -7.52 -1.14 37.70
N LYS A 265 -7.73 -2.46 37.79
CA LYS A 265 -7.33 -3.45 36.77
C LYS A 265 -8.04 -3.16 35.44
N LEU A 266 -7.28 -2.66 34.47
CA LEU A 266 -7.70 -2.51 33.07
C LEU A 266 -7.62 -3.87 32.34
N LYS A 267 -8.49 -4.06 31.34
CA LYS A 267 -8.50 -5.26 30.48
C LYS A 267 -7.13 -5.42 29.79
N PRO A 268 -6.61 -6.65 29.62
CA PRO A 268 -5.29 -6.87 29.01
C PRO A 268 -5.26 -6.31 27.58
N ALA A 269 -4.29 -5.43 27.31
CA ALA A 269 -4.16 -4.75 26.02
C ALA A 269 -3.73 -5.73 24.91
N THR A 270 -4.46 -5.73 23.79
CA THR A 270 -4.18 -6.59 22.62
C THR A 270 -2.93 -6.15 21.83
N SER A 271 -2.48 -4.91 22.01
CA SER A 271 -1.33 -4.32 21.31
C SER A 271 -0.61 -3.26 22.15
N ILE A 272 0.71 -3.17 22.02
CA ILE A 272 1.56 -2.22 22.74
C ILE A 272 2.48 -1.46 21.77
N ASN A 273 2.80 -0.20 22.07
CA ASN A 273 3.78 0.58 21.32
C ASN A 273 5.09 0.63 22.11
N VAL A 274 6.17 0.10 21.53
CA VAL A 274 7.42 -0.17 22.27
C VAL A 274 8.61 0.49 21.56
N ARG A 275 9.57 0.95 22.36
CA ARG A 275 10.89 1.38 21.89
C ARG A 275 11.95 0.52 22.59
N HIS A 276 13.06 0.28 21.93
CA HIS A 276 14.12 -0.57 22.45
C HIS A 276 15.50 -0.06 22.04
N ILE A 277 16.53 -0.47 22.77
CA ILE A 277 17.94 -0.25 22.46
C ILE A 277 18.59 -1.62 22.50
N LEU A 278 19.08 -2.10 21.36
CA LEU A 278 19.74 -3.41 21.31
C LEU A 278 21.26 -3.22 21.49
N CYS A 279 21.85 -3.92 22.44
CA CYS A 279 23.29 -3.97 22.65
C CYS A 279 23.79 -5.43 22.72
N GLU A 280 24.85 -5.77 21.98
CA GLU A 280 25.53 -7.06 22.06
C GLU A 280 26.31 -7.24 23.37
N LYS A 281 26.88 -6.15 23.90
CA LYS A 281 27.75 -6.17 25.09
C LYS A 281 27.08 -5.53 26.30
N HIS A 282 27.30 -6.14 27.48
CA HIS A 282 26.79 -5.62 28.76
C HIS A 282 27.26 -4.20 29.05
N SER A 283 28.54 -3.92 28.78
CA SER A 283 29.14 -2.60 29.03
C SER A 283 28.46 -1.47 28.26
N LYS A 284 28.02 -1.70 27.02
CA LYS A 284 27.32 -0.68 26.20
C LYS A 284 25.92 -0.38 26.74
N LYS A 285 25.24 -1.40 27.25
CA LYS A 285 23.91 -1.26 27.85
C LYS A 285 23.97 -0.48 29.17
N GLU A 286 25.00 -0.70 29.99
CA GLU A 286 25.22 0.10 31.20
C GLU A 286 25.49 1.57 30.88
N GLU A 287 26.30 1.86 29.86
CA GLU A 287 26.54 3.23 29.40
C GLU A 287 25.25 3.91 28.90
N ALA A 288 24.45 3.20 28.10
CA ALA A 288 23.15 3.70 27.63
C ALA A 288 22.19 3.98 28.79
N LEU A 289 22.17 3.11 29.80
CA LEU A 289 21.35 3.26 30.99
C LEU A 289 21.78 4.47 31.84
N GLU A 290 23.09 4.70 31.96
CA GLU A 290 23.64 5.86 32.66
C GLU A 290 23.28 7.16 31.95
N LYS A 291 23.38 7.22 30.61
CA LYS A 291 22.93 8.37 29.81
C LYS A 291 21.44 8.66 30.01
N ILE A 292 20.59 7.62 30.02
CA ILE A 292 19.14 7.76 30.24
C ILE A 292 18.85 8.25 31.67
N ARG A 293 19.53 7.71 32.68
CA ARG A 293 19.41 8.15 34.08
C ARG A 293 19.91 9.58 34.28
N GLY A 294 20.92 10.00 33.51
CA GLY A 294 21.41 11.37 33.41
C GLY A 294 20.44 12.35 32.75
N GLY A 295 19.26 11.90 32.32
CA GLY A 295 18.22 12.73 31.73
C GLY A 295 18.32 12.91 30.22
N ALA A 296 19.19 12.15 29.54
CA ALA A 296 19.22 12.15 28.08
C ALA A 296 17.92 11.58 27.49
N LYS A 297 17.50 12.10 26.34
CA LYS A 297 16.31 11.60 25.64
C LYS A 297 16.58 10.21 25.10
N PHE A 298 15.62 9.31 25.31
CA PHE A 298 15.71 7.91 24.86
C PHE A 298 16.03 7.80 23.36
N ASP A 299 15.42 8.66 22.54
CA ASP A 299 15.56 8.62 21.08
C ASP A 299 16.99 8.91 20.60
N ASP A 300 17.71 9.77 21.32
CA ASP A 300 19.07 10.18 20.95
C ASP A 300 20.05 9.07 21.38
N VAL A 301 19.89 8.54 22.59
CA VAL A 301 20.69 7.39 23.08
C VAL A 301 20.46 6.17 22.21
N ALA A 302 19.22 5.91 21.78
CA ALA A 302 18.91 4.80 20.89
C ALA A 302 19.57 4.94 19.51
N ARG A 303 19.67 6.15 18.95
CA ARG A 303 20.37 6.34 17.66
C ARG A 303 21.87 6.14 17.76
N GLU A 304 22.45 6.49 18.91
CA GLU A 304 23.90 6.44 19.14
C GLU A 304 24.38 5.04 19.53
N MET A 305 23.65 4.37 20.43
CA MET A 305 24.11 3.17 21.13
C MET A 305 23.45 1.86 20.66
N SER A 306 22.34 1.94 19.91
CA SER A 306 21.64 0.74 19.42
C SER A 306 22.33 0.14 18.20
N GLU A 307 22.55 -1.17 18.25
CA GLU A 307 23.09 -1.95 17.14
C GLU A 307 21.99 -2.41 16.16
N ASP A 308 20.73 -2.45 16.61
CA ASP A 308 19.61 -2.43 15.67
C ASP A 308 19.56 -1.02 15.05
N LYS A 309 19.48 -0.93 13.71
CA LYS A 309 19.56 0.32 12.93
C LYS A 309 18.42 1.28 13.33
N ALA A 310 18.60 1.97 14.45
CA ALA A 310 17.60 2.75 15.17
C ALA A 310 17.35 4.12 14.51
N ARG A 311 17.08 4.11 13.20
CA ARG A 311 16.81 5.33 12.41
C ARG A 311 15.64 6.16 12.97
N GLN A 312 14.73 5.53 13.72
CA GLN A 312 13.62 6.18 14.42
C GLN A 312 13.76 6.14 15.95
N GLY A 313 14.99 6.22 16.48
CA GLY A 313 15.22 6.28 17.93
C GLY A 313 14.71 5.04 18.68
N GLY A 314 14.93 3.85 18.10
CA GLY A 314 14.56 2.58 18.71
C GLY A 314 13.07 2.22 18.65
N SER A 315 12.23 3.04 18.01
CA SER A 315 10.77 2.81 17.92
C SER A 315 10.42 1.61 17.03
N LEU A 316 9.78 0.60 17.62
CA LEU A 316 9.24 -0.56 16.91
C LEU A 316 7.79 -0.34 16.43
N GLY A 317 7.14 0.72 16.90
CA GLY A 317 5.74 1.02 16.60
C GLY A 317 4.77 0.08 17.35
N TRP A 318 3.51 0.07 16.91
CA TRP A 318 2.48 -0.80 17.48
C TRP A 318 2.73 -2.27 17.13
N LYS A 319 2.86 -3.09 18.17
CA LYS A 319 3.06 -4.54 18.09
C LYS A 319 1.89 -5.27 18.72
N VAL A 320 1.47 -6.35 18.07
CA VAL A 320 0.43 -7.26 18.57
C VAL A 320 1.09 -8.33 19.43
N ARG A 321 0.36 -8.85 20.42
CA ARG A 321 0.81 -9.96 21.26
C ARG A 321 1.29 -11.15 20.42
N GLY A 322 2.48 -11.68 20.70
CA GLY A 322 3.13 -12.79 19.97
C GLY A 322 3.93 -12.38 18.73
N SER A 323 4.03 -11.09 18.40
CA SER A 323 4.88 -10.61 17.29
C SER A 323 6.34 -10.28 17.72
N LEU A 324 6.63 -10.35 19.02
CA LEU A 324 7.92 -10.04 19.62
C LEU A 324 8.52 -11.29 20.28
N LEU A 325 9.81 -11.23 20.65
CA LEU A 325 10.44 -12.28 21.44
C LEU A 325 9.74 -12.38 22.81
N GLN A 326 9.43 -13.59 23.25
CA GLN A 326 8.61 -13.85 24.44
C GLN A 326 9.15 -13.16 25.70
N ASP A 327 10.47 -13.18 25.91
CA ASP A 327 11.10 -12.54 27.06
C ASP A 327 10.96 -11.01 27.02
N PHE A 328 11.18 -10.42 25.84
CA PHE A 328 11.04 -8.97 25.63
C PHE A 328 9.59 -8.52 25.74
N GLU A 329 8.67 -9.31 25.20
CA GLU A 329 7.25 -9.05 25.27
C GLU A 329 6.73 -9.05 26.71
N LYS A 330 7.15 -10.03 27.52
CA LYS A 330 6.76 -10.12 28.94
C LYS A 330 7.13 -8.85 29.70
N VAL A 331 8.37 -8.39 29.54
CA VAL A 331 8.86 -7.16 30.18
C VAL A 331 8.13 -5.93 29.63
N ALA A 332 7.91 -5.84 28.33
CA ALA A 332 7.22 -4.70 27.72
C ALA A 332 5.76 -4.55 28.17
N TYR A 333 5.08 -5.65 28.51
CA TYR A 333 3.72 -5.62 29.07
C TYR A 333 3.68 -5.34 30.58
N GLU A 334 4.77 -5.60 31.30
CA GLU A 334 4.89 -5.36 32.74
C GLU A 334 5.27 -3.90 33.05
N LEU A 335 5.99 -3.24 32.14
CA LEU A 335 6.38 -1.84 32.27
C LEU A 335 5.18 -0.89 32.24
N GLU A 336 5.23 0.12 33.10
CA GLU A 336 4.25 1.21 33.08
C GLU A 336 4.42 2.07 31.81
N VAL A 337 3.31 2.65 31.33
CA VAL A 337 3.33 3.52 30.15
C VAL A 337 4.15 4.77 30.43
N SER A 338 5.26 4.94 29.71
CA SER A 338 6.18 6.06 29.87
C SER A 338 6.20 6.99 28.64
N SER A 339 6.92 8.11 28.77
CA SER A 339 7.12 9.07 27.67
C SER A 339 8.61 9.20 27.32
N VAL A 340 8.94 9.73 26.15
CA VAL A 340 10.34 9.86 25.67
C VAL A 340 11.19 10.75 26.59
N GLY A 341 10.58 11.71 27.28
CA GLY A 341 11.26 12.61 28.22
C GLY A 341 11.37 12.07 29.65
N LYS A 342 10.61 11.03 30.00
CA LYS A 342 10.70 10.30 31.28
C LYS A 342 10.50 8.81 30.99
N PRO A 343 11.52 8.13 30.44
CA PRO A 343 11.41 6.72 30.08
C PRO A 343 11.42 5.86 31.34
N VAL A 344 10.49 4.89 31.41
CA VAL A 344 10.56 3.79 32.36
C VAL A 344 11.24 2.65 31.61
N VAL A 345 12.39 2.21 32.11
CA VAL A 345 13.24 1.22 31.44
C VAL A 345 13.13 -0.13 32.13
N GLY A 346 13.01 -1.19 31.34
CA GLY A 346 13.14 -2.57 31.80
C GLY A 346 14.24 -3.24 30.99
N GLU A 347 14.89 -4.23 31.59
CA GLU A 347 16.04 -4.89 31.00
C GLU A 347 15.69 -6.34 30.69
N VAL A 348 16.10 -6.84 29.52
CA VAL A 348 15.91 -8.24 29.16
C VAL A 348 17.09 -8.79 28.39
N LYS A 349 17.49 -10.01 28.75
CA LYS A 349 18.51 -10.76 28.02
C LYS A 349 17.81 -11.69 27.05
N THR A 350 18.06 -11.52 25.75
CA THR A 350 17.51 -12.38 24.70
C THR A 350 18.63 -13.13 23.98
N GLY A 351 18.30 -14.16 23.19
CA GLY A 351 19.28 -14.85 22.35
C GLY A 351 19.95 -13.98 21.27
N ARG A 352 19.44 -12.76 21.03
CA ARG A 352 19.98 -11.80 20.05
C ARG A 352 20.82 -10.69 20.68
N GLY A 353 20.93 -10.64 22.00
CA GLY A 353 21.60 -9.56 22.73
C GLY A 353 20.79 -9.09 23.94
N ILE A 354 21.26 -8.02 24.56
CA ILE A 354 20.64 -7.37 25.72
C ILE A 354 19.79 -6.20 25.21
N ILE A 355 18.54 -6.14 25.65
CA ILE A 355 17.55 -5.12 25.26
C ILE A 355 17.11 -4.33 26.48
#